data_AF-A0A3B9EEB7-F1
#
_entry.id   AF-A0A3B9EEB7-F1
#
_cell.length_a   1.000
_cell.length_b   1.000
_cell.length_c   1.000
_cell.angle_alpha   90.00
_cell.angle_beta   90.00
_cell.angle_gamma   90.00
#
_symmetry.space_group_name_H-M   'P 1'
#
loop_
_entity.id
_entity.type
_entity.pdbx_description
1 polymer ?
#
loop_
_entity_poly.entity_id
_entity_poly.type
_entity_poly.pdbx_seq_one_letter_code
_entity_poly.pdbx_strand_id
1 'polypeptide(L)' 'MGEIVNLNKARKARDKAAAKRTAEANRLTFGRTRAERDATKAERERASAMLDGHKLEDETDA' A
#
# COMPACT_ATOMS: atom_id res chain seq x y z
N MET A 1 23.51 25.20 -33.15
CA MET A 1 23.37 25.40 -31.69
C MET A 1 22.63 24.19 -31.15
N GLY A 2 23.33 23.29 -30.45
CA GLY A 2 22.72 22.07 -29.91
C GLY A 2 22.13 22.32 -28.53
N GLU A 3 20.87 21.96 -28.33
CA GLU A 3 20.23 22.07 -27.03
C GLU A 3 20.81 21.01 -26.09
N ILE A 4 21.45 21.44 -25.00
CA ILE A 4 22.07 20.54 -24.02
C ILE A 4 20.97 20.00 -23.11
N VAL A 5 20.40 18.86 -23.48
CA VAL A 5 19.38 18.17 -22.68
C VAL A 5 20.01 17.32 -21.59
N ASN A 6 19.60 17.58 -20.35
CA ASN A 6 20.01 16.78 -19.20
C ASN A 6 19.22 15.46 -19.17
N LEU A 7 19.87 14.39 -19.62
CA LEU A 7 19.28 13.04 -19.69
C LEU A 7 18.82 12.51 -18.32
N ASN A 8 19.45 12.93 -17.21
CA ASN A 8 19.03 12.51 -15.87
C ASN A 8 17.67 13.12 -15.51
N LYS A 9 17.43 14.38 -15.85
CA LYS A 9 16.12 15.02 -15.66
C LYS A 9 15.05 14.34 -16.52
N ALA A 10 15.37 14.03 -17.78
CA ALA A 10 14.46 13.34 -18.68
C ALA A 10 14.09 11.93 -18.17
N ARG A 11 15.07 11.14 -17.69
CA ARG A 11 14.84 9.83 -17.06
C ARG A 11 13.94 9.94 -15.83
N LYS A 12 14.27 10.85 -14.90
CA LYS A 12 13.46 11.09 -13.70
C LYS A 12 12.03 11.49 -14.03
N ALA A 13 11.82 12.33 -15.04
CA ALA A 13 10.48 12.73 -15.48
C ALA A 13 9.68 11.52 -16.02
N ARG A 14 10.31 10.68 -16.85
CA ARG A 14 9.70 9.45 -17.36
C ARG A 14 9.32 8.50 -16.23
N ASP A 15 10.23 8.27 -15.29
CA ASP A 15 10.01 7.33 -14.18
C ASP A 15 8.90 7.85 -13.25
N LYS A 16 8.84 9.17 -13.01
CA LYS A 16 7.74 9.82 -12.28
C LYS A 16 6.40 9.67 -13.00
N ALA A 17 6.37 9.81 -14.32
CA ALA A 17 5.16 9.61 -15.12
C ALA A 17 4.69 8.15 -15.08
N ALA A 18 5.61 7.19 -15.17
CA ALA A 18 5.31 5.77 -15.04
C ALA A 18 4.72 5.45 -13.66
N ALA A 19 5.33 5.95 -12.59
CA ALA A 19 4.82 5.79 -11.22
C ALA A 19 3.39 6.36 -11.06
N LYS A 20 3.10 7.52 -11.67
CA LYS A 20 1.76 8.12 -11.65
C LYS A 20 0.73 7.23 -12.34
N ARG A 21 1.05 6.68 -13.52
CA ARG A 21 0.17 5.77 -14.26
C ARG A 21 -0.12 4.50 -13.45
N THR A 22 0.90 3.92 -12.83
CA THR A 22 0.71 2.75 -11.96
C THR A 22 -0.17 3.10 -10.75
N ALA A 23 -0.02 4.29 -10.17
CA ALA A 23 -0.88 4.74 -9.08
C ALA A 23 -2.34 4.93 -9.54
N GLU A 24 -2.57 5.49 -10.72
CA GLU A 24 -3.91 5.62 -11.32
C GLU A 24 -4.53 4.25 -11.61
N ALA A 25 -3.77 3.31 -12.20
CA ALA A 25 -4.21 1.94 -12.41
C ALA A 25 -4.57 1.27 -11.08
N ASN A 26 -3.72 1.37 -10.06
CA ASN A 26 -4.00 0.79 -8.75
C ASN A 26 -5.25 1.39 -8.08
N ARG A 27 -5.54 2.67 -8.28
CA ARG A 27 -6.80 3.30 -7.80
C ARG A 27 -8.02 2.68 -8.48
N LEU A 28 -7.94 2.41 -9.78
CA LEU A 28 -9.02 1.77 -10.54
C LEU A 28 -9.17 0.29 -10.16
N THR A 29 -8.07 -0.47 -10.12
CA THR A 29 -8.11 -1.92 -9.93
C THR A 29 -8.50 -2.31 -8.51
N PHE A 30 -8.01 -1.58 -7.50
CA PHE A 30 -8.22 -1.96 -6.10
C PHE A 30 -9.26 -1.11 -5.39
N GLY A 31 -9.69 0.02 -5.96
CA GLY A 31 -10.67 0.95 -5.38
C GLY A 31 -10.25 1.57 -4.04
N ARG A 32 -9.10 1.16 -3.50
CA ARG A 32 -8.55 1.56 -2.20
C ARG A 32 -7.08 1.90 -2.36
N THR A 33 -6.69 3.01 -1.78
CA THR A 33 -5.30 3.45 -1.75
C THR A 33 -4.47 2.56 -0.82
N ARG A 34 -3.14 2.60 -0.96
CA ARG A 34 -2.23 1.89 -0.05
C ARG A 34 -2.48 2.25 1.42
N ALA A 35 -2.66 3.54 1.71
CA ALA A 35 -2.93 4.03 3.06
C ALA A 35 -4.21 3.43 3.66
N GLU A 36 -5.29 3.34 2.88
CA GLU A 36 -6.56 2.75 3.32
C GLU A 36 -6.44 1.24 3.57
N ARG A 37 -5.68 0.53 2.72
CA ARG A 37 -5.39 -0.89 2.95
C ARG A 37 -4.58 -1.10 4.22
N ASP A 38 -3.55 -0.30 4.43
CA ASP A 38 -2.67 -0.39 5.59
C ASP A 38 -3.45 -0.07 6.89
N ALA A 39 -4.30 0.95 6.87
CA ALA A 39 -5.21 1.27 7.98
C ALA A 39 -6.20 0.12 8.27
N THR A 40 -6.80 -0.46 7.22
CA THR A 40 -7.72 -1.61 7.37
C THR A 40 -6.99 -2.83 7.93
N LYS A 41 -5.74 -3.07 7.51
CA LYS A 41 -4.91 -4.17 8.02
C LYS A 41 -4.60 -3.98 9.50
N ALA A 42 -4.16 -2.78 9.88
CA ALA A 42 -3.88 -2.45 11.27
C ALA A 42 -5.13 -2.54 12.17
N GLU A 43 -6.31 -2.16 11.65
CA GLU A 43 -7.57 -2.32 12.39
C GLU A 43 -7.92 -3.79 12.61
N ARG A 44 -7.77 -4.64 11.57
CA ARG A 44 -7.99 -6.08 11.69
C ARG A 44 -7.00 -6.76 12.63
N GLU A 45 -5.74 -6.36 12.61
CA GLU A 45 -4.72 -6.88 13.52
C GLU A 45 -5.05 -6.50 14.97
N ARG A 46 -5.48 -5.26 15.22
CA ARG A 46 -5.95 -4.83 16.55
C ARG A 46 -7.18 -5.62 17.01
N ALA A 47 -8.16 -5.81 16.13
CA ALA A 47 -9.34 -6.61 16.43
C ALA A 47 -8.99 -8.08 16.71
N SER A 48 -8.09 -8.69 15.93
CA SER A 48 -7.60 -10.05 16.17
C SER A 48 -6.90 -10.15 17.52
N ALA A 49 -5.95 -9.26 17.81
CA ALA A 49 -5.21 -9.26 19.06
C ALA A 49 -6.13 -9.06 20.28
N MET A 50 -7.18 -8.24 20.13
CA MET A 50 -8.20 -8.08 21.17
C MET A 50 -9.01 -9.37 21.37
N LEU A 51 -9.44 -10.04 20.30
CA LEU A 51 -10.13 -11.32 20.38
C LEU A 51 -9.25 -12.42 20.98
N ASP A 52 -7.99 -12.49 20.57
CA ASP A 52 -7.00 -13.44 21.09
C ASP A 52 -6.75 -13.19 22.60
N GLY A 53 -6.67 -11.92 23.03
CA GLY A 53 -6.53 -11.57 24.45
C GLY A 53 -7.78 -11.83 25.29
N HIS A 54 -8.96 -11.88 24.66
CA HIS A 54 -10.23 -12.23 25.31
C HIS A 54 -10.59 -13.71 25.16
N LYS A 55 -9.78 -14.49 24.44
CA LYS A 55 -9.97 -15.93 24.30
C LYS A 55 -9.67 -16.58 25.66
N LEU A 56 -10.71 -17.06 26.32
CA LEU A 56 -10.55 -18.03 27.40
C LEU A 56 -10.17 -19.35 26.71
N GLU A 57 -9.01 -19.89 27.03
CA GLU A 57 -8.66 -21.26 26.67
C GLU A 57 -9.64 -22.16 27.45
N ASP A 58 -10.78 -22.49 26.84
CA ASP A 58 -11.69 -23.48 27.42
C ASP A 58 -10.91 -24.80 27.51
N GLU A 59 -10.90 -25.37 28.72
CA GLU A 59 -10.25 -26.60 29.15
C GLU A 59 -10.88 -27.86 28.49
N THR A 60 -11.22 -27.77 27.19
CA THR A 60 -11.86 -28.83 26.41
C THR A 60 -11.10 -29.23 25.14
N ASP A 61 -9.97 -28.59 24.84
CA ASP A 61 -8.98 -29.09 23.86
C ASP A 61 -7.82 -29.83 24.57
N ALA A 62 -8.15 -30.79 25.44
CA ALA A 62 -7.20 -31.72 26.08
C ALA A 62 -7.12 -33.05 25.31
#